data_AF-A0A2M9P2V8-F1
#
_entry.id   AF-A0A2M9P2V8-F1
#
_cell.length_a   1.000
_cell.length_b   1.000
_cell.length_c   1.000
_cell.angle_alpha   90.00
_cell.angle_beta   90.00
_cell.angle_gamma   90.00
#
_symmetry.space_group_name_H-M   'P 1'
#
loop_
_entity.id
_entity.type
_entity.pdbx_description
1 polymer ?
#
loop_
_entity_poly.entity_id
_entity_poly.type
_entity_poly.pdbx_seq_one_letter_code
_entity_poly.pdbx_strand_id
1 'polypeptide(L)'
;ILIAQGFLQAAYETQDKAFELVREQHLEQLPMHEFLLRIRSQILWSWSRLDEAEDAAREGLKILANYQPQQQLQCIAMLAKCSLARGDLDNANAHMQRCEVLL
;
A
#
# COMPACT_ATOMS: atom_id res chain seq x y z
N ILE A 1 -3.79 -0.30 15.61
CA ILE A 1 -4.67 0.34 16.63
C ILE A 1 -4.86 1.83 16.33
N LEU A 2 -3.79 2.63 16.18
CA LEU A 2 -3.86 4.08 15.93
C LEU A 2 -4.76 4.51 14.75
N ILE A 3 -4.64 3.85 13.59
CA ILE A 3 -5.47 4.15 12.41
C ILE A 3 -6.97 3.96 12.69
N ALA A 4 -7.33 2.85 13.36
CA ALA A 4 -8.71 2.56 13.71
C ALA A 4 -9.28 3.56 14.72
N GLN A 5 -8.42 4.24 15.49
CA GLN A 5 -8.79 5.31 16.41
C GLN A 5 -8.82 6.70 15.76
N GLY A 6 -8.50 6.80 14.46
CA GLY A 6 -8.44 8.08 13.74
C GLY A 6 -7.14 8.86 13.94
N PHE A 7 -6.17 8.32 14.69
CA PHE A 7 -4.88 8.98 14.94
C PHE A 7 -3.89 8.77 13.78
N LEU A 8 -4.24 9.27 12.60
CA LEU A 8 -3.48 9.06 11.36
C LEU A 8 -2.06 9.63 11.42
N GLN A 9 -1.90 10.82 12.02
CA GLN A 9 -0.58 11.45 12.17
C GLN A 9 0.36 10.60 13.05
N ALA A 10 -0.11 10.17 14.22
CA ALA A 10 0.67 9.30 15.10
C ALA A 10 0.97 7.94 14.46
N ALA A 11 0.05 7.40 13.65
CA ALA A 11 0.29 6.18 12.89
C ALA A 11 1.41 6.40 11.84
N TYR A 12 1.40 7.52 11.14
CA TYR A 12 2.43 7.88 10.16
C TYR A 12 3.81 8.02 10.82
N GLU A 13 3.90 8.73 11.94
CA GLU A 13 5.16 8.90 12.70
C GLU A 13 5.68 7.56 13.26
N THR A 14 4.77 6.69 13.70
CA THR A 14 5.13 5.32 14.12
C THR A 14 5.72 4.54 12.95
N GLN A 15 5.16 4.69 11.76
CA GLN A 15 5.68 4.04 10.57
C GLN A 15 7.04 4.60 10.14
N ASP A 16 7.34 5.89 10.33
CA ASP A 16 8.66 6.44 9.98
C ASP A 16 9.78 5.70 10.74
N LYS A 17 9.57 5.43 12.04
CA LYS A 17 10.48 4.61 12.86
C LYS A 17 10.59 3.16 12.36
N ALA A 18 9.50 2.60 11.86
CA ALA A 18 9.51 1.26 11.29
C ALA A 18 10.29 1.21 9.97
N PHE A 19 10.18 2.24 9.13
CA PHE A 19 10.98 2.36 7.91
C PHE A 19 12.48 2.58 8.21
N GLU A 20 12.81 3.34 9.25
CA GLU A 20 14.18 3.44 9.76
C GLU A 20 14.74 2.07 10.12
N LEU A 21 14.01 1.31 10.94
CA LEU A 21 14.41 -0.05 11.32
C LEU A 21 14.60 -0.97 10.10
N VAL A 22 13.69 -0.91 9.13
CA VAL A 22 13.80 -1.70 7.89
C VAL A 22 15.11 -1.40 7.18
N ARG A 23 15.49 -0.13 7.05
CA ARG A 23 16.74 0.28 6.40
C ARG A 23 17.98 -0.13 7.19
N GLU A 24 17.96 0.09 8.51
CA GLU A 24 19.09 -0.21 9.40
C GLU A 24 19.39 -1.71 9.48
N GLN A 25 18.35 -2.54 9.37
CA GLN A 25 18.44 -3.99 9.50
C GLN A 25 18.36 -4.72 8.15
N HIS A 26 18.36 -3.99 7.03
CA HIS A 26 18.30 -4.53 5.66
C HIS A 26 17.12 -5.48 5.42
N LEU A 27 15.92 -5.08 5.86
CA LEU A 27 14.70 -5.89 5.81
C LEU A 27 13.81 -5.59 4.59
N GLU A 28 14.32 -4.87 3.59
CA GLU A 28 13.51 -4.31 2.49
C GLU A 28 12.85 -5.39 1.62
N GLN A 29 13.45 -6.58 1.55
CA GLN A 29 12.97 -7.70 0.72
C GLN A 29 11.94 -8.58 1.43
N LEU A 30 11.67 -8.34 2.72
CA LEU A 30 10.74 -9.17 3.47
C LEU A 30 9.28 -8.76 3.19
N PRO A 31 8.32 -9.71 3.18
CA PRO A 31 6.89 -9.39 2.99
C PRO A 31 6.34 -8.42 4.04
N MET A 32 6.96 -8.38 5.22
CA MET A 32 6.59 -7.42 6.26
C MET A 32 6.84 -5.96 5.84
N HIS A 33 7.81 -5.71 4.95
CA HIS A 33 8.04 -4.39 4.38
C HIS A 33 6.90 -3.98 3.43
N GLU A 34 6.33 -4.90 2.63
CA GLU A 34 5.09 -4.61 1.88
C GLU A 34 3.96 -4.21 2.82
N PHE A 35 3.80 -4.95 3.93
CA PHE A 35 2.72 -4.67 4.88
C PHE A 35 2.82 -3.24 5.42
N LEU A 36 4.05 -2.79 5.73
CA LEU A 36 4.33 -1.42 6.16
C LEU A 36 4.00 -0.39 5.08
N LEU A 37 4.45 -0.62 3.83
CA LEU A 37 4.15 0.24 2.67
C LEU A 37 2.65 0.33 2.38
N ARG A 38 1.91 -0.77 2.51
CA ARG A 38 0.47 -0.76 2.29
C ARG A 38 -0.29 0.04 3.32
N ILE A 39 0.11 -0.03 4.60
CA ILE A 39 -0.47 0.84 5.63
C ILE A 39 -0.10 2.30 5.35
N ARG A 40 1.12 2.58 4.88
CA ARG A 40 1.57 3.94 4.53
C ARG A 40 0.72 4.50 3.39
N SER A 41 0.49 3.69 2.36
CA SER A 41 -0.42 4.00 1.26
C SER A 41 -1.84 4.33 1.75
N GLN A 42 -2.40 3.55 2.67
CA GLN A 42 -3.72 3.82 3.25
C GLN A 42 -3.80 5.18 3.98
N ILE A 43 -2.77 5.54 4.74
CA ILE A 43 -2.72 6.83 5.44
C ILE A 43 -2.63 7.97 4.43
N LEU A 44 -1.75 7.86 3.43
CA LEU A 44 -1.58 8.86 2.37
C LEU A 44 -2.86 9.06 1.56
N TRP A 45 -3.56 7.98 1.22
CA TRP A 45 -4.86 8.04 0.56
C TRP A 45 -5.89 8.77 1.41
N SER A 46 -5.91 8.52 2.73
CA SER A 46 -6.80 9.20 3.67
C SER A 46 -6.53 10.71 3.78
N TRP A 47 -5.33 11.16 3.39
CA TRP A 47 -4.95 12.56 3.28
C TRP A 47 -5.04 13.11 1.85
N SER A 48 -5.67 12.40 0.93
CA SER A 48 -5.77 12.77 -0.50
C SER A 48 -4.41 12.96 -1.20
N ARG A 49 -3.32 12.40 -0.64
CA ARG A 49 -1.98 12.38 -1.27
C ARG A 49 -1.88 11.16 -2.19
N LEU A 50 -2.68 11.19 -3.26
CA LEU A 50 -2.95 9.99 -4.07
C LEU A 50 -1.71 9.47 -4.81
N ASP A 51 -0.84 10.35 -5.29
CA ASP A 51 0.38 9.94 -6.02
C ASP A 51 1.33 9.16 -5.11
N GLU A 52 1.55 9.66 -3.90
CA GLU A 52 2.39 8.99 -2.91
C GLU A 52 1.75 7.71 -2.38
N ALA A 53 0.42 7.69 -2.26
CA ALA A 53 -0.32 6.48 -1.89
C ALA A 53 -0.12 5.39 -2.96
N GLU A 54 -0.22 5.76 -4.23
CA GLU A 54 -0.01 4.87 -5.35
C GLU A 54 1.44 4.35 -5.40
N ASP A 55 2.43 5.23 -5.26
CA ASP A 55 3.84 4.87 -5.25
C ASP A 55 4.14 3.85 -4.14
N ALA A 56 3.64 4.09 -2.92
CA ALA A 56 3.82 3.15 -1.82
C ALA A 56 3.18 1.78 -2.11
N ALA A 57 2.00 1.74 -2.74
CA ALA A 57 1.37 0.48 -3.13
C ALA A 57 2.15 -0.24 -4.24
N ARG A 58 2.72 0.50 -5.21
CA ARG A 58 3.58 -0.06 -6.28
C ARG A 58 4.89 -0.61 -5.74
N GLU A 59 5.52 0.06 -4.78
CA GLU A 59 6.70 -0.48 -4.08
C GLU A 59 6.36 -1.79 -3.35
N GLY A 60 5.20 -1.86 -2.70
CA GLY A 60 4.71 -3.10 -2.10
C GLY A 60 4.60 -4.26 -3.11
N LEU A 61 4.11 -3.97 -4.32
CA LEU A 61 4.06 -4.97 -5.40
C LEU A 61 5.43 -5.45 -5.86
N LYS A 62 6.45 -4.58 -5.87
CA LYS A 62 7.82 -4.97 -6.23
C LYS A 62 8.37 -5.98 -5.23
N ILE A 63 8.12 -5.78 -3.93
CA ILE A 63 8.52 -6.72 -2.87
C ILE A 63 7.82 -8.07 -3.05
N LEU A 64 6.53 -8.05 -3.41
CA LEU A 64 5.73 -9.25 -3.62
C LEU A 64 5.90 -9.91 -5.00
N ALA A 65 6.81 -9.42 -5.85
CA ALA A 65 6.97 -9.92 -7.21
C ALA A 65 7.38 -11.40 -7.27
N ASN A 66 8.14 -11.87 -6.28
CA ASN A 66 8.63 -13.26 -6.18
C ASN A 66 7.75 -14.15 -5.29
N TYR A 67 6.60 -13.64 -4.83
CA TYR A 67 5.67 -14.34 -3.95
C TYR A 67 4.43 -14.82 -4.72
N GLN A 68 3.57 -15.57 -4.04
CA GLN A 68 2.31 -16.03 -4.62
C GLN A 68 1.45 -14.83 -5.07
N PRO A 69 0.89 -14.84 -6.29
CA PRO A 69 0.13 -13.72 -6.84
C PRO A 69 -1.01 -13.22 -5.93
N GLN A 70 -1.65 -14.13 -5.19
CA GLN A 70 -2.74 -13.80 -4.26
C GLN A 70 -2.30 -12.81 -3.17
N GLN A 71 -1.01 -12.81 -2.80
CA GLN A 71 -0.48 -11.85 -1.81
C GLN A 71 -0.50 -10.41 -2.33
N GLN A 72 -0.49 -10.20 -3.66
CA GLN A 72 -0.55 -8.88 -4.28
C GLN A 72 -1.94 -8.22 -4.21
N LEU A 73 -2.98 -9.00 -3.88
CA LEU A 73 -4.38 -8.57 -3.90
C LEU A 73 -4.60 -7.24 -3.18
N GLN A 74 -4.02 -7.08 -1.99
CA GLN A 74 -4.25 -5.90 -1.16
C GLN A 74 -3.59 -4.63 -1.73
N CYS A 75 -2.40 -4.75 -2.33
CA CYS A 75 -1.76 -3.64 -3.05
C CYS A 75 -2.54 -3.26 -4.31
N ILE A 76 -3.01 -4.24 -5.09
CA ILE A 76 -3.78 -3.98 -6.32
C ILE A 76 -5.13 -3.33 -5.97
N ALA A 77 -5.79 -3.77 -4.91
CA ALA A 77 -6.99 -3.12 -4.40
C ALA A 77 -6.74 -1.67 -3.99
N MET A 78 -5.54 -1.36 -3.46
CA MET A 78 -5.16 0.02 -3.14
C MET A 78 -4.94 0.86 -4.40
N LEU A 79 -4.34 0.30 -5.45
CA LEU A 79 -4.22 0.98 -6.75
C LEU A 79 -5.60 1.29 -7.34
N ALA A 80 -6.54 0.33 -7.28
CA ALA A 80 -7.93 0.55 -7.69
C ALA A 80 -8.57 1.73 -6.93
N LYS A 81 -8.36 1.81 -5.60
CA LYS A 81 -8.84 2.92 -4.78
C LYS A 81 -8.21 4.26 -5.17
N CYS A 82 -6.93 4.29 -5.53
CA CYS A 82 -6.25 5.50 -6.00
C CYS A 82 -6.84 5.96 -7.35
N SER A 83 -7.00 5.05 -8.31
CA SER A 83 -7.62 5.35 -9.61
C SER A 83 -9.07 5.85 -9.45
N LEU A 84 -9.88 5.20 -8.62
CA LEU A 84 -11.24 5.66 -8.30
C LEU A 84 -11.25 7.08 -7.72
N ALA A 85 -10.38 7.37 -6.76
CA ALA A 85 -10.31 8.70 -6.14
C ALA A 85 -9.91 9.80 -7.12
N ARG A 86 -9.18 9.46 -8.19
CA ARG A 86 -8.84 10.38 -9.29
C ARG A 86 -9.92 10.49 -10.37
N GLY A 87 -10.94 9.63 -10.34
CA GLY A 87 -11.92 9.51 -11.42
C GLY A 87 -11.39 8.78 -12.67
N ASP A 88 -10.25 8.08 -12.55
CA ASP A 88 -9.67 7.25 -13.61
C ASP A 88 -10.33 5.87 -13.62
N LEU A 89 -11.52 5.82 -14.23
CA LEU A 89 -12.38 4.63 -14.21
C LEU A 89 -11.80 3.48 -15.02
N ASP A 90 -11.05 3.76 -16.08
CA ASP A 90 -10.44 2.74 -16.93
C ASP A 90 -9.38 1.95 -16.15
N ASN A 91 -8.45 2.65 -15.48
CA ASN A 91 -7.45 1.98 -14.64
C ASN A 91 -8.07 1.36 -13.39
N ALA A 92 -9.08 1.99 -12.79
CA ALA A 92 -9.80 1.40 -11.66
C ALA A 92 -10.40 0.04 -12.04
N ASN A 93 -11.08 -0.05 -13.18
CA ASN A 93 -11.68 -1.28 -13.67
C ASN A 93 -10.62 -2.35 -13.99
N ALA A 94 -9.51 -1.98 -14.63
CA ALA A 94 -8.40 -2.89 -14.90
C ALA A 94 -7.80 -3.48 -13.60
N HIS A 95 -7.65 -2.67 -12.56
CA HIS A 95 -7.19 -3.14 -11.25
C HIS A 95 -8.22 -4.04 -10.56
N MET A 96 -9.52 -3.71 -10.64
CA MET A 96 -10.59 -4.54 -10.07
C MET A 96 -10.66 -5.93 -10.71
N GLN A 97 -10.60 -6.01 -12.04
CA GLN A 97 -10.56 -7.30 -12.76
C GLN A 97 -9.38 -8.16 -12.30
N ARG A 98 -8.22 -7.54 -12.08
CA ARG A 98 -7.06 -8.25 -11.55
C ARG A 98 -7.28 -8.71 -10.11
N CYS A 99 -7.96 -7.94 -9.26
CA CYS A 99 -8.35 -8.40 -7.93
C CYS A 99 -9.26 -9.62 -7.98
N GLU A 100 -10.25 -9.66 -8.87
CA GLU A 100 -11.18 -10.78 -9.02
C GLU A 100 -10.47 -12.09 -9.37
N VAL A 101 -9.43 -12.04 -10.21
CA VAL A 101 -8.60 -13.21 -10.57
C VAL A 101 -7.75 -13.72 -9.40
N LEU A 102 -7.51 -12.89 -8.39
CA LEU A 102 -6.65 -13.20 -7.24
C LEU A 102 -7.41 -13.63 -5.97
N LEU A 103 -8.75 -13.60 -5.99
CA LEU A 103 -9.63 -14.09 -4.92
C LEU A 103 -9.76 -15.62 -4.96
#